data_AF-A0A7Y2MUX2-F1
#
_entry.id   AF-A0A7Y2MUX2-F1
#
_cell.length_a   1.000
_cell.length_b   1.000
_cell.length_c   1.000
_cell.angle_alpha   90.00
_cell.angle_beta   90.00
_cell.angle_gamma   90.00
#
_symmetry.space_group_name_H-M   'P 1'
#
loop_
_entity.id
_entity.type
_entity.pdbx_description
1 polymer ?
#
loop_
_entity_poly.entity_id
_entity_poly.type
_entity_poly.pdbx_seq_one_letter_code
_entity_poly.pdbx_strand_id
1 'polypeptide(L)'
;MASLRIISETGFFHIACHLRWDRGKTSWIGWQPVKGGAYWSPEDVGRGWIEREDKDAAGKVNHYVTFRVADADLDRARHGIHRDYVALDDTYGFGMRDCVTFARDVAEYCGLDVGGLLGINLDLFPYELLIKLYDLNG
;
A
#
# COMPACT_ATOMS: atom_id res chain seq x y z
N MET A 1 13.41 12.40 -10.86
CA MET A 1 12.57 12.94 -9.76
C MET A 1 11.97 11.76 -9.02
N ALA A 2 11.87 11.83 -7.69
CA ALA A 2 11.28 10.75 -6.90
C ALA A 2 9.75 10.69 -7.06
N SER A 3 9.18 9.49 -6.90
CA SER A 3 7.76 9.25 -7.04
C SER A 3 7.26 8.10 -6.19
N LEU A 4 6.03 8.24 -5.72
CA LEU A 4 5.22 7.17 -5.17
C LEU A 4 4.14 6.82 -6.18
N ARG A 5 4.07 5.56 -6.61
CA ARG A 5 2.95 5.05 -7.40
C ARG A 5 2.15 4.06 -6.56
N ILE A 6 0.86 4.28 -6.42
CA ILE A 6 -0.07 3.36 -5.75
C ILE A 6 -0.87 2.66 -6.83
N ILE A 7 -0.96 1.33 -6.78
CA ILE A 7 -1.58 0.50 -7.83
C ILE A 7 -2.58 -0.45 -7.24
N SER A 8 -3.65 -0.75 -7.99
CA SER A 8 -4.53 -1.88 -7.74
C SER A 8 -4.13 -3.04 -8.65
N GLU A 9 -4.26 -4.27 -8.14
CA GLU A 9 -3.86 -5.46 -8.87
C GLU A 9 -4.93 -5.99 -9.84
N THR A 10 -4.48 -6.69 -10.88
CA THR A 10 -5.36 -7.45 -11.79
C THR A 10 -5.77 -8.77 -11.14
N GLY A 11 -7.04 -9.16 -11.32
CA GLY A 11 -7.54 -10.47 -10.90
C GLY A 11 -7.70 -10.68 -9.38
N PHE A 12 -7.28 -9.72 -8.56
CA PHE A 12 -7.35 -9.81 -7.11
C PHE A 12 -7.53 -8.44 -6.47
N PHE A 13 -8.37 -8.36 -5.43
CA PHE A 13 -8.56 -7.13 -4.67
C PHE A 13 -7.35 -6.90 -3.76
N HIS A 14 -6.27 -6.37 -4.35
CA HIS A 14 -5.07 -5.99 -3.64
C HIS A 14 -4.54 -4.64 -4.15
N ILE A 15 -3.82 -3.95 -3.27
CA ILE A 15 -3.18 -2.66 -3.55
C ILE A 15 -1.72 -2.74 -3.12
N ALA A 16 -0.83 -2.18 -3.95
CA ALA A 16 0.60 -2.15 -3.70
C ALA A 16 1.18 -0.76 -4.00
N CYS A 17 2.36 -0.50 -3.46
CA CYS A 17 3.08 0.75 -3.64
C CYS A 17 4.42 0.50 -4.33
N HIS A 18 4.73 1.32 -5.32
CA HIS A 18 6.01 1.40 -5.98
C HIS A 18 6.69 2.71 -5.61
N LEU A 19 7.80 2.59 -4.87
CA LEU A 19 8.62 3.70 -4.44
C LEU A 19 9.79 3.82 -5.40
N ARG A 20 9.95 4.97 -6.05
CA ARG A 20 11.04 5.25 -6.98
C ARG A 20 11.77 6.52 -6.55
N TRP A 21 13.03 6.38 -6.14
CA TRP A 21 13.89 7.50 -5.79
C TRP A 21 14.48 8.17 -7.03
N ASP A 22 14.95 9.40 -6.89
CA ASP A 22 15.47 10.22 -7.99
C ASP A 22 16.61 9.53 -8.76
N ARG A 23 17.49 8.83 -8.04
CA ARG A 23 18.67 8.13 -8.59
C ARG A 23 18.40 6.71 -9.08
N GLY A 24 17.13 6.37 -9.35
CA GLY A 24 16.76 5.11 -10.02
C GLY A 24 16.64 3.89 -9.11
N LYS A 25 16.90 4.00 -7.81
CA LYS A 25 16.51 2.97 -6.83
C LYS A 25 14.99 2.84 -6.86
N THR A 26 14.49 1.61 -6.90
CA THR A 26 13.05 1.31 -6.81
C THR A 26 12.78 0.25 -5.74
N SER A 27 11.57 0.23 -5.20
CA SER A 27 11.09 -0.82 -4.32
C SER A 27 9.59 -0.98 -4.49
N TRP A 28 9.17 -2.21 -4.68
CA TRP A 28 7.79 -2.61 -4.49
C TRP A 28 7.55 -3.00 -3.04
N ILE A 29 6.42 -2.54 -2.50
CA ILE A 29 5.91 -2.95 -1.19
C ILE A 29 4.40 -3.15 -1.26
N GLY A 30 3.92 -4.28 -0.76
CA GLY A 30 2.50 -4.57 -0.53
C GLY A 30 2.34 -5.26 0.82
N TRP A 31 1.16 -5.16 1.43
CA TRP A 31 0.85 -5.86 2.67
C TRP A 31 -0.15 -6.97 2.43
N GLN A 32 0.27 -8.22 2.66
CA GLN A 32 -0.55 -9.39 2.40
C GLN A 32 -0.65 -10.28 3.64
N PRO A 33 -1.71 -11.09 3.78
CA PRO A 33 -1.72 -12.17 4.77
C PRO A 33 -0.64 -13.20 4.43
N VAL A 34 0.00 -13.79 5.44
CA VAL A 34 0.99 -14.87 5.24
C VAL A 34 0.35 -16.01 4.45
N LYS A 35 1.08 -16.47 3.44
CA LYS A 35 0.69 -17.51 2.49
C LYS A 35 0.28 -18.80 3.24
N GLY A 36 -1.02 -19.00 3.41
CA GLY A 36 -1.59 -20.12 4.17
C GLY A 36 -2.92 -19.82 4.87
N GLY A 37 -3.23 -18.55 5.18
CA GLY A 37 -4.57 -18.15 5.64
C GLY A 37 -5.51 -17.96 4.46
N ALA A 38 -6.64 -18.65 4.44
CA ALA A 38 -7.61 -18.47 3.38
C ALA A 38 -8.16 -17.05 3.42
N TYR A 39 -8.25 -16.41 2.26
CA TYR A 39 -8.66 -15.02 2.05
C TYR A 39 -10.10 -14.68 2.52
N TRP A 40 -10.79 -15.63 3.17
CA TRP A 40 -12.25 -15.63 3.32
C TRP A 40 -12.77 -16.22 4.64
N SER A 41 -11.91 -16.58 5.61
CA SER A 41 -12.38 -17.00 6.93
C SER A 41 -12.04 -15.95 8.00
N PRO A 42 -12.99 -15.54 8.87
CA PRO A 42 -12.73 -14.68 10.03
C PRO A 42 -11.76 -15.29 11.06
N GLU A 43 -11.39 -16.55 10.86
CA GLU A 43 -10.52 -17.36 11.71
C GLU A 43 -9.08 -17.45 11.17
N ASP A 44 -8.85 -17.02 9.92
CA ASP A 44 -7.53 -16.90 9.28
C ASP A 44 -6.91 -15.49 9.42
N VAL A 45 -7.26 -14.77 10.49
CA VAL A 45 -6.59 -13.54 10.90
C VAL A 45 -5.14 -13.90 11.27
N GLY A 46 -4.28 -13.89 10.24
CA GLY A 46 -2.91 -14.37 10.30
C GLY A 46 -1.93 -13.21 10.32
N ARG A 47 -0.68 -13.52 10.68
CA ARG A 47 0.45 -12.59 10.49
C ARG A 47 0.43 -12.07 9.05
N GLY A 48 0.68 -10.78 8.86
CA GLY A 48 0.91 -10.24 7.54
C GLY A 48 2.39 -10.28 7.16
N TRP A 49 2.68 -10.05 5.89
CA TRP A 49 4.04 -9.95 5.38
C TRP A 49 4.12 -8.86 4.32
N ILE A 50 5.32 -8.29 4.18
CA ILE A 50 5.63 -7.29 3.15
C ILE A 50 6.00 -8.01 1.86
N GLU A 51 5.09 -7.96 0.90
CA GLU A 51 5.34 -8.37 -0.46
C GLU A 51 6.27 -7.39 -1.17
N ARG A 52 7.22 -7.93 -1.94
CA ARG A 52 8.24 -7.16 -2.67
C ARG A 52 8.36 -7.55 -4.15
N GLU A 53 7.41 -8.33 -4.64
CA GLU A 53 7.36 -8.74 -6.05
C GLU A 53 7.23 -7.52 -6.96
N ASP A 54 7.95 -7.55 -8.09
CA ASP A 54 7.79 -6.54 -9.13
C ASP A 54 6.47 -6.72 -9.88
N LYS A 55 5.53 -5.79 -9.65
CA LYS A 55 4.17 -5.87 -10.22
C LYS A 55 4.10 -5.54 -11.69
N ASP A 56 5.03 -4.73 -12.20
CA ASP A 56 5.11 -4.46 -13.65
C ASP A 56 5.56 -5.74 -14.36
N ALA A 57 6.63 -6.38 -13.87
CA ALA A 57 7.13 -7.64 -14.45
C ALA A 57 6.13 -8.80 -14.33
N ALA A 58 5.36 -8.83 -13.24
CA ALA A 58 4.32 -9.84 -13.03
C ALA A 58 3.03 -9.60 -13.83
N GLY A 59 2.90 -8.47 -14.55
CA GLY A 59 1.68 -8.12 -15.28
C GLY A 59 0.47 -7.88 -14.37
N LYS A 60 0.72 -7.46 -13.12
CA LYS A 60 -0.29 -7.33 -12.07
C LYS A 60 -0.87 -5.92 -11.94
N VAL A 61 -0.34 -4.91 -12.63
CA VAL A 61 -0.86 -3.53 -12.51
C VAL A 61 -2.15 -3.37 -13.31
N ASN A 62 -3.26 -3.07 -12.62
CA ASN A 62 -4.55 -2.77 -13.24
C ASN A 62 -4.74 -1.25 -13.41
N HIS A 63 -4.93 -0.56 -12.29
CA HIS A 63 -5.03 0.90 -12.23
C HIS A 63 -3.95 1.46 -11.33
N TYR A 64 -3.58 2.73 -11.54
CA TYR A 64 -2.59 3.38 -10.70
C TYR A 64 -2.72 4.89 -10.68
N VAL A 65 -2.19 5.49 -9.62
CA VAL A 65 -1.96 6.92 -9.46
C VAL A 65 -0.49 7.14 -9.09
N THR A 66 0.12 8.21 -9.60
CA THR A 66 1.53 8.54 -9.31
C THR A 66 1.63 9.95 -8.77
N PHE A 67 2.32 10.07 -7.64
CA PHE A 67 2.61 11.31 -6.95
C PHE A 67 4.10 11.64 -7.04
N ARG A 68 4.40 12.92 -7.20
CA ARG A 68 5.75 13.46 -7.05
C ARG A 68 5.99 13.71 -5.57
N VAL A 69 7.07 13.16 -5.02
CA VAL A 69 7.40 13.25 -3.60
C VAL A 69 8.91 13.49 -3.44
N ALA A 70 9.39 13.80 -2.24
CA ALA A 70 10.84 13.87 -1.99
C ALA A 70 11.43 12.48 -1.67
N ASP A 71 12.72 12.28 -1.95
CA ASP A 71 13.44 11.05 -1.55
C ASP A 71 13.34 10.81 -0.02
N ALA A 72 13.39 11.88 0.77
CA ALA A 72 13.26 11.81 2.24
C ALA A 72 11.88 11.30 2.69
N ASP A 73 10.84 11.56 1.91
CA ASP A 73 9.48 11.09 2.18
C ASP A 73 9.35 9.59 1.91
N LEU A 74 9.99 9.10 0.84
CA LEU A 74 10.09 7.67 0.54
C LEU A 74 10.88 6.90 1.63
N ASP A 75 11.97 7.50 2.13
CA ASP A 75 12.75 6.90 3.23
C ASP A 75 11.94 6.88 4.53
N ARG A 76 11.17 7.94 4.81
CA ARG A 76 10.23 8.00 5.94
C ARG A 76 9.17 6.91 5.83
N ALA A 77 8.58 6.73 4.65
CA ALA A 77 7.62 5.66 4.41
C ALA A 77 8.22 4.28 4.64
N ARG A 78 9.44 4.02 4.15
CA ARG A 78 10.13 2.75 4.39
C ARG A 78 10.36 2.48 5.87
N HIS A 79 10.77 3.49 6.64
CA HIS A 79 10.98 3.34 8.08
C HIS A 79 9.66 3.20 8.85
N GLY A 80 8.62 3.96 8.49
CA GLY A 80 7.28 3.85 9.06
C GLY A 80 6.71 2.45 8.87
N ILE A 81 6.75 1.93 7.64
CA ILE A 81 6.31 0.56 7.35
C ILE A 81 7.10 -0.48 8.14
N HIS A 82 8.42 -0.33 8.24
CA HIS A 82 9.20 -1.26 9.06
C HIS A 82 8.77 -1.21 10.54
N ARG A 83 8.58 -0.02 11.10
CA ARG A 83 8.15 0.16 12.50
C ARG A 83 6.76 -0.42 12.75
N ASP A 84 5.81 -0.13 11.87
CA ASP A 84 4.40 -0.38 12.17
C ASP A 84 3.88 -1.71 11.65
N TYR A 85 4.54 -2.32 10.65
CA TYR A 85 4.08 -3.59 10.07
C TYR A 85 5.09 -4.73 10.27
N VAL A 86 6.40 -4.45 10.19
CA VAL A 86 7.43 -5.50 10.28
C VAL A 86 7.87 -5.75 11.73
N ALA A 87 8.13 -4.70 12.50
CA ALA A 87 8.67 -4.82 13.85
C ALA A 87 7.65 -5.36 14.87
N LEU A 88 6.36 -5.27 14.55
CA LEU A 88 5.27 -5.71 15.44
C LEU A 88 4.83 -7.17 15.23
N ASP A 89 5.47 -7.93 14.31
CA ASP A 89 5.03 -9.29 13.92
C ASP A 89 3.53 -9.33 13.61
N ASP A 90 3.11 -8.33 12.84
CA ASP A 90 1.78 -7.80 12.99
C ASP A 90 0.71 -8.62 12.27
N THR A 91 -0.50 -8.56 12.80
CA THR A 91 -1.62 -9.35 12.29
C THR A 91 -2.30 -8.61 11.14
N TYR A 92 -2.47 -9.30 10.00
CA TYR A 92 -3.27 -8.82 8.89
C TYR A 92 -4.76 -8.89 9.27
N GLY A 93 -5.47 -7.76 9.19
CA GLY A 93 -6.89 -7.70 9.51
C GLY A 93 -7.65 -6.79 8.55
N PHE A 94 -8.67 -7.33 7.88
CA PHE A 94 -9.54 -6.55 6.99
C PHE A 94 -10.16 -5.35 7.70
N GLY A 95 -10.09 -4.19 7.08
CA GLY A 95 -10.64 -2.94 7.59
C GLY A 95 -9.91 -2.33 8.80
N MET A 96 -8.80 -2.94 9.25
CA MET A 96 -7.98 -2.44 10.37
C MET A 96 -6.51 -2.29 10.00
N ARG A 97 -5.91 -3.34 9.44
CA ARG A 97 -4.50 -3.41 8.98
C ARG A 97 -4.42 -4.32 7.76
N ASP A 98 -5.08 -3.88 6.70
CA ASP A 98 -5.14 -4.55 5.41
C ASP A 98 -4.30 -3.82 4.36
N CYS A 99 -4.33 -4.30 3.12
CA CYS A 99 -3.58 -3.68 2.03
C CYS A 99 -3.99 -2.22 1.77
N VAL A 100 -5.27 -1.87 1.97
CA VAL A 100 -5.80 -0.52 1.74
C VAL A 100 -5.28 0.45 2.80
N THR A 101 -5.39 0.06 4.06
CA THR A 101 -4.83 0.80 5.20
C THR A 101 -3.32 0.98 5.05
N PHE A 102 -2.62 -0.08 4.62
CA PHE A 102 -1.20 -0.03 4.33
C PHE A 102 -0.85 1.01 3.26
N ALA A 103 -1.54 1.01 2.11
CA ALA A 103 -1.26 1.98 1.05
C ALA A 103 -1.58 3.43 1.47
N ARG A 104 -2.63 3.62 2.29
CA ARG A 104 -2.92 4.91 2.91
C ARG A 104 -1.76 5.36 3.81
N ASP A 105 -1.29 4.50 4.71
CA ASP A 105 -0.19 4.87 5.62
C ASP A 105 1.10 5.18 4.84
N VAL A 106 1.39 4.46 3.74
CA VAL A 106 2.51 4.80 2.84
C VAL A 106 2.32 6.21 2.25
N ALA A 107 1.12 6.55 1.80
CA ALA A 107 0.80 7.88 1.27
C ALA A 107 0.99 8.97 2.35
N GLU A 108 0.51 8.74 3.57
CA GLU A 108 0.68 9.65 4.72
C GLU A 108 2.15 9.87 5.06
N TYR A 109 2.93 8.79 5.11
CA TYR A 109 4.38 8.89 5.32
C TYR A 109 5.09 9.64 4.20
N CYS A 110 4.51 9.62 3.01
CA CYS A 110 4.99 10.41 1.89
C CYS A 110 4.54 11.88 1.92
N GLY A 111 3.84 12.31 2.98
CA GLY A 111 3.37 13.69 3.15
C GLY A 111 2.09 14.03 2.38
N LEU A 112 1.40 13.03 1.84
CA LEU A 112 0.12 13.24 1.17
C LEU A 112 -0.99 13.43 2.23
N ASP A 113 -1.81 14.47 2.08
CA ASP A 113 -2.98 14.67 2.93
C ASP A 113 -4.10 13.71 2.51
N VAL A 114 -4.08 12.54 3.14
CA VAL A 114 -5.15 11.55 3.01
C VAL A 114 -6.08 11.57 4.23
N GLY A 115 -6.03 12.62 5.05
CA GLY A 115 -6.84 12.77 6.27
C GLY A 115 -8.35 12.81 5.97
N GLY A 116 -8.74 13.28 4.79
CA GLY A 116 -10.14 13.19 4.30
C GLY A 116 -10.63 11.76 4.06
N LEU A 117 -9.74 10.76 4.07
CA LEU A 117 -10.07 9.33 3.98
C LEU A 117 -10.38 8.71 5.36
N LEU A 118 -10.09 9.41 6.46
CA LEU A 118 -10.21 8.89 7.84
C LEU A 118 -11.65 8.68 8.33
N GLY A 119 -12.66 9.13 7.58
CA GLY A 119 -14.07 8.81 7.84
C GLY A 119 -14.52 7.45 7.26
N ILE A 120 -13.66 6.76 6.53
CA ILE A 120 -14.01 5.59 5.73
C ILE A 120 -13.46 4.33 6.42
N ASN A 121 -14.00 4.06 7.60
CA ASN A 121 -13.86 2.75 8.20
C ASN A 121 -14.72 1.75 7.39
N LEU A 122 -14.05 0.68 6.94
CA LEU A 122 -14.55 -0.68 6.68
C LEU A 122 -14.86 -1.17 5.27
N ASP A 123 -15.06 -0.34 4.23
CA ASP A 123 -15.54 -0.86 2.93
C ASP A 123 -14.80 -0.37 1.66
N LEU A 124 -13.62 0.26 1.77
CA LEU A 124 -12.91 0.67 0.55
C LEU A 124 -12.26 -0.52 -0.14
N PHE A 125 -12.74 -0.84 -1.34
CA PHE A 125 -12.02 -1.72 -2.24
C PHE A 125 -10.77 -1.01 -2.78
N PRO A 126 -9.70 -1.74 -3.14
CA PRO A 126 -8.47 -1.17 -3.70
C PRO A 126 -8.68 -0.14 -4.82
N TYR A 127 -9.71 -0.35 -5.66
CA TYR A 127 -10.05 0.58 -6.74
C TYR A 127 -10.62 1.92 -6.25
N GLU A 128 -11.43 1.92 -5.19
CA GLU A 128 -12.04 3.13 -4.65
C GLU A 128 -11.00 4.02 -3.95
N LEU A 129 -10.01 3.39 -3.30
CA LEU A 129 -8.85 4.13 -2.78
C LEU A 129 -8.10 4.85 -3.91
N LEU A 130 -7.90 4.20 -5.07
CA LEU A 130 -7.24 4.85 -6.20
C LEU A 130 -8.03 6.04 -6.76
N ILE A 131 -9.35 5.95 -6.86
CA ILE A 131 -10.19 7.07 -7.32
C ILE A 131 -9.99 8.28 -6.39
N LYS A 132 -10.06 8.06 -5.08
CA LYS A 132 -9.91 9.17 -4.11
C LYS A 132 -8.50 9.74 -4.09
N LEU A 133 -7.48 8.90 -4.23
CA LEU A 133 -6.10 9.34 -4.35
C LEU A 133 -5.87 10.11 -5.66
N TYR A 134 -6.56 9.74 -6.74
CA TYR A 134 -6.50 10.48 -8.00
C TYR A 134 -7.02 11.91 -7.83
N ASP A 135 -8.11 12.11 -7.08
CA ASP A 135 -8.67 13.44 -6.79
C ASP A 135 -7.68 14.34 -6.01
N LEU A 136 -6.78 13.76 -5.20
CA LEU A 136 -5.73 14.50 -4.48
C LEU A 136 -4.55 14.93 -5.37
N ASN A 137 -4.46 14.42 -6.60
CA ASN A 137 -3.36 14.69 -7.52
C ASN A 137 -3.65 15.84 -8.50
N GLY A 138 -4.85 16.45 -8.42
CA GLY A 138 -5.27 17.64 -9.18
C GLY A 138 -5.10 18.92 -8.40
#